data_AF-A0A257YHA3-F1
#
_entry.id   AF-A0A257YHA3-F1
#
_cell.length_a   1.000
_cell.length_b   1.000
_cell.length_c   1.000
_cell.angle_alpha   90.00
_cell.angle_beta   90.00
_cell.angle_gamma   90.00
#
_symmetry.space_group_name_H-M   'P 1'
#
loop_
_entity.id
_entity.type
_entity.pdbx_description
1 polymer ?
#
loop_
_entity_poly.entity_id
_entity_poly.type
_entity_poly.pdbx_seq_one_letter_code
_entity_poly.pdbx_strand_id
1 'polypeptide(L)'
;MADRQTISKSASYIEDADQRAALEAENALLQFDEVLDLIDLAVRDGRPFKLRPSTILGLHRTAMQSVHPQAGTFRNAPVEIGGSKHNPPHESLVAAKVEDLCEWINGNWADRSAIELCAYLMWRLNWIHPFADGNGRTTRAVAYLVLCARSGARLPGSPTIPEQISADKKPYYDALESLDQAADDDETDLLPMIALLEGYLQRQLQAILDAATQAGGSDGKTRKFH
;
A
#
# COMPACT_ATOMS: atom_id res chain seq x y z
N MET A 1 -14.93 -12.14 -8.40
CA MET A 1 -15.31 -11.18 -7.33
C MET A 1 -15.26 -9.79 -7.92
N ALA A 2 -16.13 -8.89 -7.50
CA ALA A 2 -16.09 -7.49 -7.93
C ALA A 2 -14.86 -6.77 -7.35
N ASP A 3 -14.36 -5.75 -8.04
CA ASP A 3 -13.21 -4.94 -7.59
C ASP A 3 -13.59 -4.15 -6.32
N ARG A 4 -12.69 -4.06 -5.33
CA ARG A 4 -12.91 -3.28 -4.09
C ARG A 4 -12.68 -1.79 -4.32
N GLN A 5 -13.41 -1.23 -5.28
CA GLN A 5 -13.39 0.19 -5.60
C GLN A 5 -14.32 0.97 -4.69
N THR A 6 -13.95 2.22 -4.40
CA THR A 6 -14.80 3.14 -3.65
C THR A 6 -15.98 3.57 -4.52
N ILE A 7 -17.18 3.43 -3.99
CA ILE A 7 -18.41 3.96 -4.59
C ILE A 7 -18.77 5.22 -3.80
N SER A 8 -18.61 6.37 -4.44
CA SER A 8 -18.85 7.69 -3.84
C SER A 8 -19.63 8.59 -4.81
N LYS A 9 -20.28 9.64 -4.27
CA LYS A 9 -21.02 10.62 -5.08
C LYS A 9 -20.12 11.70 -5.70
N SER A 10 -18.83 11.75 -5.36
CA SER A 10 -17.90 12.76 -5.87
C SER A 10 -17.42 12.41 -7.27
N ALA A 11 -17.56 13.36 -8.20
CA ALA A 11 -17.13 13.17 -9.58
C ALA A 11 -15.60 13.35 -9.72
N SER A 12 -15.01 12.49 -10.55
CA SER A 12 -13.65 12.62 -11.07
C SER A 12 -13.50 13.89 -11.92
N TYR A 13 -12.29 14.45 -12.01
CA TYR A 13 -12.00 15.52 -12.97
C TYR A 13 -12.02 15.05 -14.42
N ILE A 14 -11.75 13.77 -14.63
CA ILE A 14 -11.59 13.15 -15.94
C ILE A 14 -12.73 12.15 -16.12
N GLU A 15 -13.55 12.37 -17.15
CA GLU A 15 -14.63 11.47 -17.57
C GLU A 15 -14.13 10.38 -18.54
N ASP A 16 -13.11 10.70 -19.34
CA ASP A 16 -12.49 9.76 -20.28
C ASP A 16 -11.66 8.69 -19.54
N ALA A 17 -12.01 7.42 -19.74
CA ALA A 17 -11.42 6.31 -19.01
C ALA A 17 -9.94 6.08 -19.36
N ASP A 18 -9.56 6.27 -20.62
CA ASP A 18 -8.19 6.04 -21.09
C ASP A 18 -7.25 7.14 -20.59
N GLN A 19 -7.67 8.40 -20.69
CA GLN A 19 -6.95 9.54 -20.15
C GLN A 19 -6.79 9.41 -18.63
N ARG A 20 -7.84 8.99 -17.94
CA ARG A 20 -7.80 8.74 -16.50
C ARG A 20 -6.79 7.63 -16.17
N ALA A 21 -6.84 6.50 -16.86
CA ALA A 21 -5.93 5.38 -16.63
C ALA A 21 -4.46 5.77 -16.87
N ALA A 22 -4.18 6.55 -17.92
CA ALA A 22 -2.84 7.05 -18.21
C ALA A 22 -2.30 7.94 -17.08
N LEU A 23 -3.10 8.88 -16.59
CA LEU A 23 -2.71 9.77 -15.51
C LEU A 23 -2.56 9.02 -14.18
N GLU A 24 -3.45 8.07 -13.91
CA GLU A 24 -3.33 7.20 -12.73
C GLU A 24 -2.06 6.34 -12.76
N ALA A 25 -1.61 5.91 -13.94
CA ALA A 25 -0.35 5.18 -14.11
C ALA A 25 0.87 6.09 -13.89
N GLU A 26 0.85 7.32 -14.41
CA GLU A 26 1.89 8.32 -14.16
C GLU A 26 2.01 8.65 -12.67
N ASN A 27 0.87 8.94 -12.02
CA ASN A 27 0.80 9.20 -10.58
C ASN A 27 1.29 8.01 -9.75
N ALA A 28 1.07 6.77 -10.19
CA ALA A 28 1.55 5.59 -9.50
C ALA A 28 3.08 5.51 -9.48
N LEU A 29 3.75 5.90 -10.57
CA LEU A 29 5.21 6.00 -10.63
C LEU A 29 5.73 7.09 -9.69
N LEU A 30 5.13 8.28 -9.75
CA LEU A 30 5.49 9.41 -8.87
C LEU A 30 5.29 9.06 -7.38
N GLN A 31 4.18 8.41 -7.04
CA GLN A 31 3.92 7.97 -5.67
C GLN A 31 4.94 6.93 -5.22
N PHE A 32 5.35 6.01 -6.09
CA PHE A 32 6.37 5.02 -5.75
C PHE A 32 7.73 5.67 -5.50
N ASP A 33 8.14 6.62 -6.35
CA ASP A 33 9.36 7.41 -6.14
C ASP A 33 9.32 8.17 -4.80
N GLU A 34 8.19 8.81 -4.47
CA GLU A 34 7.99 9.48 -3.18
C GLU A 34 8.13 8.50 -2.00
N VAL A 35 7.59 7.27 -2.12
CA VAL A 35 7.78 6.23 -1.10
C VAL A 35 9.25 5.87 -0.94
N LEU A 36 10.00 5.72 -2.02
CA LEU A 36 11.44 5.40 -1.97
C LEU A 36 12.26 6.52 -1.30
N ASP A 37 11.91 7.78 -1.52
CA ASP A 37 12.53 8.93 -0.88
C ASP A 37 12.21 8.97 0.63
N LEU A 38 10.96 8.70 1.01
CA LEU A 38 10.55 8.60 2.40
C LEU A 38 11.24 7.44 3.14
N ILE A 39 11.46 6.29 2.46
CA ILE A 39 12.24 5.17 3.01
C ILE A 39 13.69 5.60 3.26
N ASP A 40 14.32 6.27 2.29
CA ASP A 40 15.70 6.73 2.44
C ASP A 40 15.86 7.72 3.59
N LEU A 41 14.91 8.64 3.74
CA LEU A 41 14.87 9.57 4.87
C LEU A 41 14.73 8.80 6.19
N ALA A 42 13.81 7.84 6.28
CA ALA A 42 13.58 7.05 7.47
C ALA A 42 14.81 6.23 7.90
N VAL A 43 15.59 5.74 6.95
CA VAL A 43 16.76 4.88 7.20
C VAL A 43 18.02 5.71 7.49
N ARG A 44 18.22 6.86 6.83
CA ARG A 44 19.47 7.63 6.90
C ARG A 44 19.49 8.73 7.96
N ASP A 45 18.35 9.32 8.30
CA ASP A 45 18.28 10.56 9.10
C ASP A 45 18.64 10.34 10.59
N GLY A 46 18.82 9.09 11.03
CA GLY A 46 19.11 8.73 12.43
C GLY A 46 17.98 9.08 13.41
N ARG A 47 16.96 9.81 12.96
CA ARG A 47 15.74 10.11 13.70
C ARG A 47 14.80 8.91 13.63
N PRO A 48 14.14 8.56 14.75
CA PRO A 48 13.13 7.52 14.74
C PRO A 48 12.01 7.85 13.73
N PHE A 49 11.73 6.92 12.83
CA PHE A 49 10.57 7.00 11.93
C PHE A 49 9.29 7.15 12.75
N LYS A 50 8.38 8.01 12.29
CA LYS A 50 7.01 8.10 12.80
C LYS A 50 6.05 8.23 11.64
N LEU A 51 5.07 7.33 11.58
CA LEU A 51 3.95 7.48 10.67
C LEU A 51 3.06 8.62 11.17
N ARG A 52 2.64 9.50 10.26
CA ARG A 52 1.75 10.62 10.55
C ARG A 52 0.61 10.67 9.52
N PRO A 53 -0.58 11.18 9.89
CA PRO A 53 -1.65 11.38 8.91
C PRO A 53 -1.23 12.23 7.71
N SER A 54 -0.34 13.21 7.92
CA SER A 54 0.21 14.04 6.85
C SER A 54 0.96 13.24 5.78
N THR A 55 1.66 12.16 6.16
CA THR A 55 2.36 11.27 5.23
C THR A 55 1.34 10.51 4.37
N ILE A 56 0.27 10.02 4.98
CA ILE A 56 -0.82 9.31 4.28
C ILE A 56 -1.53 10.27 3.32
N LEU A 57 -1.84 11.48 3.76
CA LEU A 57 -2.46 12.52 2.93
C LEU A 57 -1.54 12.99 1.80
N GLY A 58 -0.23 13.08 2.03
CA GLY A 58 0.78 13.40 1.02
C GLY A 58 0.80 12.35 -0.10
N LEU A 59 0.98 11.08 0.26
CA LEU A 59 0.97 9.98 -0.71
C LEU A 59 -0.38 9.87 -1.44
N HIS A 60 -1.51 10.10 -0.76
CA HIS A 60 -2.82 10.13 -1.41
C HIS A 60 -2.94 11.30 -2.40
N ARG A 61 -2.38 12.47 -2.07
CA ARG A 61 -2.34 13.62 -2.98
C ARG A 61 -1.61 13.25 -4.26
N THR A 62 -0.42 12.67 -4.15
CA THR A 62 0.38 12.25 -5.31
C THR A 62 -0.36 11.22 -6.17
N ALA A 63 -1.02 10.23 -5.57
CA ALA A 63 -1.80 9.25 -6.31
C ALA A 63 -3.01 9.85 -7.07
N MET A 64 -3.68 10.83 -6.49
CA MET A 64 -4.98 11.33 -6.98
C MET A 64 -4.91 12.74 -7.58
N GLN A 65 -3.73 13.35 -7.64
CA GLN A 65 -3.54 14.69 -8.20
C GLN A 65 -4.04 14.72 -9.64
N SER A 66 -4.85 15.73 -9.96
CA SER A 66 -5.47 15.91 -11.28
C SER A 66 -6.44 14.78 -11.70
N VAL A 67 -6.63 13.74 -10.88
CA VAL A 67 -7.63 12.69 -11.09
C VAL A 67 -8.90 13.00 -10.29
N HIS A 68 -8.75 13.39 -9.02
CA HIS A 68 -9.89 13.59 -8.12
C HIS A 68 -9.80 14.93 -7.35
N PRO A 69 -10.92 15.66 -7.17
CA PRO A 69 -10.92 16.95 -6.48
C PRO A 69 -10.51 16.91 -5.02
N GLN A 70 -10.70 15.77 -4.36
CA GLN A 70 -10.35 15.56 -2.95
C GLN A 70 -8.96 14.93 -2.75
N ALA A 71 -8.05 15.08 -3.72
CA ALA A 71 -6.68 14.58 -3.62
C ALA A 71 -5.98 15.12 -2.36
N GLY A 72 -5.47 14.21 -1.52
CA GLY A 72 -4.83 14.56 -0.25
C GLY A 72 -5.75 15.15 0.81
N THR A 73 -7.06 14.88 0.75
CA THR A 73 -8.04 15.25 1.78
C THR A 73 -8.91 14.06 2.15
N PHE A 74 -9.31 13.95 3.41
CA PHE A 74 -10.27 12.92 3.83
C PHE A 74 -11.64 13.17 3.19
N ARG A 75 -12.39 12.08 2.98
CA ARG A 75 -13.77 12.17 2.52
C ARG A 75 -14.62 12.92 3.54
N ASN A 76 -15.59 13.67 3.02
CA ASN A 76 -16.57 14.44 3.78
C ASN A 76 -18.02 13.98 3.51
N ALA A 77 -18.15 12.79 2.93
CA ALA A 77 -19.42 12.15 2.59
C ALA A 77 -19.31 10.64 2.82
N PRO A 78 -20.46 9.94 2.91
CA PRO A 78 -20.49 8.49 2.98
C PRO A 78 -19.95 7.86 1.69
N VAL A 79 -19.35 6.67 1.84
CA VAL A 79 -18.83 5.85 0.74
C VAL A 79 -19.15 4.39 0.99
N GLU A 80 -19.27 3.63 -0.08
CA GLU A 80 -19.39 2.17 -0.03
C GLU A 80 -18.14 1.53 -0.65
N ILE A 81 -17.82 0.32 -0.20
CA ILE A 81 -16.72 -0.48 -0.77
C ILE A 81 -17.35 -1.54 -1.68
N GLY A 82 -17.15 -1.42 -3.00
CA GLY A 82 -17.64 -2.39 -3.96
C GLY A 82 -17.16 -3.81 -3.62
N GLY A 83 -18.05 -4.80 -3.70
CA GLY A 83 -17.67 -6.20 -3.46
C GLY A 83 -17.27 -6.55 -2.02
N SER A 84 -17.47 -5.66 -1.05
CA SER A 84 -17.30 -5.93 0.38
C SER A 84 -18.61 -5.79 1.14
N LYS A 85 -18.75 -6.52 2.25
CA LYS A 85 -19.85 -6.34 3.21
C LYS A 85 -19.54 -5.29 4.28
N HIS A 86 -18.29 -4.83 4.35
CA HIS A 86 -17.86 -3.86 5.35
C HIS A 86 -18.49 -2.50 5.10
N ASN A 87 -18.98 -1.87 6.17
CA ASN A 87 -19.47 -0.50 6.15
C ASN A 87 -18.43 0.41 6.83
N PRO A 88 -17.76 1.32 6.08
CA PRO A 88 -16.78 2.22 6.66
C PRO A 88 -17.36 3.09 7.78
N PRO A 89 -16.52 3.57 8.72
CA PRO A 89 -16.93 4.53 9.74
C PRO A 89 -17.61 5.77 9.15
N HIS A 90 -18.38 6.50 9.96
CA HIS A 90 -18.90 7.80 9.54
C HIS A 90 -17.75 8.77 9.19
N GLU A 91 -17.90 9.61 8.16
CA GLU A 91 -16.86 10.53 7.67
C GLU A 91 -16.29 11.45 8.75
N SER A 92 -17.12 11.85 9.73
CA SER A 92 -16.68 12.68 10.85
C SER A 92 -15.69 11.98 11.80
N LEU A 93 -15.62 10.65 11.76
CA LEU A 93 -14.71 9.84 12.58
C LEU A 93 -13.41 9.49 11.85
N VAL A 94 -13.33 9.72 10.54
CA VAL A 94 -12.20 9.29 9.71
C VAL A 94 -10.88 9.88 10.20
N ALA A 95 -10.83 11.19 10.44
CA ALA A 95 -9.60 11.85 10.87
C ALA A 95 -9.08 11.29 12.20
N ALA A 96 -9.96 11.11 13.19
CA ALA A 96 -9.61 10.53 14.48
C ALA A 96 -9.10 9.09 14.32
N LYS A 97 -9.79 8.25 13.54
CA LYS A 97 -9.39 6.86 13.33
C LYS A 97 -8.07 6.71 12.58
N VAL A 98 -7.75 7.63 11.66
CA VAL A 98 -6.44 7.65 11.00
C VAL A 98 -5.33 8.08 11.97
N GLU A 99 -5.62 8.99 12.91
CA GLU A 99 -4.70 9.30 14.01
C GLU A 99 -4.48 8.07 14.89
N ASP A 100 -5.54 7.40 15.35
CA ASP A 100 -5.47 6.17 16.16
C ASP A 100 -4.62 5.09 15.46
N LEU A 101 -4.80 4.91 14.15
CA LEU A 101 -3.97 4.02 13.34
C LEU A 101 -2.48 4.40 13.39
N CYS A 102 -2.16 5.70 13.22
CA CYS A 102 -0.78 6.18 13.27
C CYS A 102 -0.19 5.99 14.67
N GLU A 103 -0.96 6.27 15.73
CA GLU A 103 -0.56 6.04 17.11
C GLU A 103 -0.29 4.57 17.39
N TRP A 104 -1.16 3.66 16.93
CA TRP A 104 -0.97 2.23 17.07
C TRP A 104 0.33 1.76 16.40
N ILE A 105 0.58 2.16 15.15
CA ILE A 105 1.80 1.80 14.42
C ILE A 105 3.05 2.32 15.14
N ASN A 106 3.01 3.58 15.59
CA ASN A 106 4.15 4.20 16.27
C ASN A 106 4.39 3.60 17.66
N GLY A 107 3.34 3.28 18.41
CA GLY A 107 3.41 2.68 19.74
C GLY A 107 3.89 1.23 19.72
N ASN A 108 3.58 0.50 18.65
CA ASN A 108 4.00 -0.89 18.47
C ASN A 108 5.31 -1.04 17.66
N TRP A 109 5.99 0.06 17.33
CA TRP A 109 7.13 0.05 16.41
C TRP A 109 8.28 -0.84 16.90
N ALA A 110 8.56 -0.84 18.20
CA ALA A 110 9.65 -1.63 18.78
C ALA A 110 9.29 -3.12 18.93
N ASP A 111 8.04 -3.40 19.30
CA ASP A 111 7.62 -4.71 19.78
C ASP A 111 7.04 -5.62 18.69
N ARG A 112 6.67 -5.06 17.53
CA ARG A 112 6.13 -5.81 16.39
C ARG A 112 7.15 -5.94 15.25
N SER A 113 7.02 -7.03 14.51
CA SER A 113 7.77 -7.24 13.26
C SER A 113 7.30 -6.29 12.16
N ALA A 114 8.14 -6.09 11.15
CA ALA A 114 7.81 -5.23 10.01
C ALA A 114 6.59 -5.75 9.22
N ILE A 115 6.42 -7.07 9.12
CA ILE A 115 5.27 -7.69 8.44
C ILE A 115 3.98 -7.50 9.26
N GLU A 116 4.01 -7.64 10.59
CA GLU A 116 2.82 -7.39 11.43
C GLU A 116 2.35 -5.93 11.30
N LEU A 117 3.27 -4.96 11.37
CA LEU A 117 2.93 -3.53 11.19
C LEU A 117 2.36 -3.26 9.80
N CYS A 118 2.95 -3.87 8.77
CA CYS A 118 2.47 -3.79 7.39
C CYS A 118 1.05 -4.38 7.25
N ALA A 119 0.83 -5.58 7.80
CA ALA A 119 -0.47 -6.27 7.76
C ALA A 119 -1.57 -5.47 8.45
N TYR A 120 -1.30 -4.97 9.68
CA TYR A 120 -2.25 -4.13 10.40
C TYR A 120 -2.59 -2.87 9.63
N LEU A 121 -1.58 -2.16 9.10
CA LEU A 121 -1.80 -0.94 8.33
C LEU A 121 -2.64 -1.21 7.08
N MET A 122 -2.34 -2.29 6.35
CA MET A 122 -3.07 -2.65 5.13
C MET A 122 -4.55 -2.89 5.41
N TRP A 123 -4.86 -3.63 6.46
CA TRP A 123 -6.24 -3.87 6.87
C TRP A 123 -6.88 -2.59 7.41
N ARG A 124 -6.31 -2.00 8.45
CA ARG A 124 -6.93 -0.91 9.21
C ARG A 124 -7.20 0.33 8.37
N LEU A 125 -6.30 0.69 7.46
CA LEU A 125 -6.52 1.84 6.58
C LEU A 125 -7.64 1.58 5.54
N ASN A 126 -7.75 0.35 5.02
CA ASN A 126 -8.87 -0.03 4.14
C ASN A 126 -10.19 -0.12 4.91
N TRP A 127 -10.17 -0.57 6.16
CA TRP A 127 -11.33 -0.62 7.04
C TRP A 127 -11.84 0.80 7.38
N ILE A 128 -10.94 1.75 7.65
CA ILE A 128 -11.30 3.16 7.85
C ILE A 128 -11.84 3.78 6.56
N HIS A 129 -11.27 3.39 5.42
CA HIS A 129 -11.62 3.87 4.08
C HIS A 129 -11.67 5.41 3.99
N PRO A 130 -10.54 6.10 4.25
CA PRO A 130 -10.53 7.52 4.54
C PRO A 130 -10.78 8.45 3.35
N PHE A 131 -10.70 7.94 2.11
CA PHE A 131 -10.77 8.75 0.90
C PHE A 131 -12.00 8.45 0.05
N ALA A 132 -12.39 9.40 -0.78
CA ALA A 132 -13.51 9.25 -1.72
C ALA A 132 -13.16 8.36 -2.94
N ASP A 133 -11.85 8.17 -3.19
CA ASP A 133 -11.25 7.25 -4.16
C ASP A 133 -9.75 7.09 -3.78
N GLY A 134 -9.00 6.17 -4.40
CA GLY A 134 -7.55 6.05 -4.21
C GLY A 134 -7.11 5.30 -2.96
N ASN A 135 -8.05 4.74 -2.18
CA ASN A 135 -7.79 4.02 -0.93
C ASN A 135 -6.82 2.84 -1.10
N GLY A 136 -7.04 1.97 -2.10
CA GLY A 136 -6.20 0.79 -2.32
C GLY A 136 -4.76 1.13 -2.70
N ARG A 137 -4.56 2.14 -3.56
CA ARG A 137 -3.22 2.60 -3.98
C ARG A 137 -2.45 3.19 -2.82
N THR A 138 -3.06 4.15 -2.13
CA THR A 138 -2.47 4.81 -0.97
C THR A 138 -2.13 3.80 0.12
N THR A 139 -3.01 2.84 0.40
CA THR A 139 -2.75 1.83 1.43
C THR A 139 -1.54 0.96 1.10
N ARG A 140 -1.41 0.48 -0.15
CA ARG A 140 -0.23 -0.29 -0.56
C ARG A 140 1.05 0.53 -0.46
N ALA A 141 1.02 1.80 -0.86
CA ALA A 141 2.17 2.70 -0.78
C ALA A 141 2.61 2.93 0.67
N VAL A 142 1.69 3.30 1.57
CA VAL A 142 2.01 3.53 2.99
C VAL A 142 2.45 2.24 3.68
N ALA A 143 1.82 1.09 3.36
CA ALA A 143 2.21 -0.20 3.91
C ALA A 143 3.64 -0.59 3.52
N TYR A 144 3.98 -0.40 2.25
CA TYR A 144 5.33 -0.67 1.76
C TYR A 144 6.37 0.28 2.37
N LEU A 145 6.02 1.56 2.58
CA LEU A 145 6.85 2.51 3.33
C LEU A 145 7.12 2.00 4.76
N VAL A 146 6.08 1.62 5.50
CA VAL A 146 6.20 1.11 6.88
C VAL A 146 7.05 -0.16 6.93
N LEU A 147 6.81 -1.11 6.03
CA LEU A 147 7.57 -2.36 5.93
C LEU A 147 9.07 -2.10 5.71
N CYS A 148 9.42 -1.26 4.73
CA CYS A 148 10.81 -0.92 4.42
C CYS A 148 11.47 -0.11 5.55
N ALA A 149 10.79 0.91 6.07
CA ALA A 149 11.29 1.74 7.16
C ALA A 149 11.58 0.91 8.42
N ARG A 150 10.68 -0.02 8.78
CA ARG A 150 10.89 -0.91 9.93
C ARG A 150 11.97 -1.96 9.70
N SER A 151 12.13 -2.41 8.44
CA SER A 151 13.20 -3.33 8.03
C SER A 151 14.56 -2.65 7.95
N GLY A 152 14.61 -1.31 7.98
CA GLY A 152 15.85 -0.54 7.93
C GLY A 152 16.49 -0.45 6.54
N ALA A 153 15.77 -0.80 5.48
CA ALA A 153 16.27 -0.76 4.11
C ALA A 153 15.15 -0.72 3.07
N ARG A 154 15.47 -0.27 1.85
CA ARG A 154 14.68 -0.58 0.67
C ARG A 154 14.73 -2.09 0.46
N LEU A 155 13.57 -2.74 0.39
CA LEU A 155 13.52 -4.17 0.10
C LEU A 155 13.91 -4.41 -1.37
N PRO A 156 14.99 -5.16 -1.65
CA PRO A 156 15.42 -5.39 -3.02
C PRO A 156 14.49 -6.37 -3.74
N GLY A 157 14.69 -6.55 -5.04
CA GLY A 157 13.97 -7.53 -5.86
C GLY A 157 12.66 -7.01 -6.45
N SER A 158 12.20 -7.70 -7.48
CA SER A 158 10.99 -7.39 -8.24
C SER A 158 10.34 -8.71 -8.70
N PRO A 159 9.01 -8.81 -8.80
CA PRO A 159 8.03 -7.76 -8.48
C PRO A 159 7.95 -7.47 -6.97
N THR A 160 7.81 -6.20 -6.62
CA THR A 160 7.57 -5.71 -5.26
C THR A 160 6.21 -6.17 -4.74
N ILE A 161 6.00 -6.16 -3.42
CA ILE A 161 4.70 -6.51 -2.82
C ILE A 161 3.54 -5.69 -3.44
N PRO A 162 3.61 -4.35 -3.60
CA PRO A 162 2.56 -3.58 -4.27
C PRO A 162 2.29 -3.99 -5.72
N GLU A 163 3.33 -4.34 -6.49
CA GLU A 163 3.21 -4.82 -7.87
C GLU A 163 2.55 -6.20 -7.91
N GLN A 164 2.94 -7.11 -7.02
CA GLN A 164 2.33 -8.44 -6.91
C GLN A 164 0.83 -8.35 -6.60
N ILE A 165 0.42 -7.48 -5.67
CA ILE A 165 -1.00 -7.25 -5.35
C ILE A 165 -1.73 -6.59 -6.52
N SER A 166 -1.06 -5.69 -7.26
CA SER A 166 -1.69 -5.03 -8.41
C SER A 166 -1.91 -5.98 -9.59
N ALA A 167 -1.02 -6.97 -9.76
CA ALA A 167 -1.12 -8.01 -10.77
C ALA A 167 -2.23 -9.05 -10.45
N ASP A 168 -2.35 -9.46 -9.19
CA ASP A 168 -3.46 -10.30 -8.71
C ASP A 168 -4.01 -9.80 -7.38
N LYS A 169 -5.12 -9.05 -7.48
CA LYS A 169 -5.80 -8.45 -6.34
C LYS A 169 -6.61 -9.46 -5.53
N LYS A 170 -6.94 -10.63 -6.08
CA LYS A 170 -7.94 -11.52 -5.47
C LYS A 170 -7.50 -12.04 -4.10
N PRO A 171 -6.28 -12.60 -3.91
CA PRO A 171 -5.85 -13.10 -2.59
C PRO A 171 -5.83 -11.99 -1.54
N TYR A 172 -5.44 -10.78 -1.94
CA TYR A 172 -5.44 -9.61 -1.08
C TYR A 172 -6.86 -9.20 -0.65
N TYR A 173 -7.82 -9.19 -1.57
CA TYR A 173 -9.21 -8.87 -1.24
C TYR A 173 -9.89 -9.95 -0.39
N ASP A 174 -9.58 -11.22 -0.62
CA ASP A 174 -10.05 -12.33 0.23
C ASP A 174 -9.55 -12.14 1.67
N ALA A 175 -8.26 -11.80 1.84
CA ALA A 175 -7.65 -11.56 3.15
C ALA A 175 -8.26 -10.34 3.88
N LEU A 176 -8.53 -9.23 3.16
CA LEU A 176 -9.24 -8.09 3.76
C LEU A 176 -10.64 -8.48 4.24
N GLU A 177 -11.41 -9.18 3.40
CA GLU A 177 -12.78 -9.55 3.73
C GLU A 177 -12.85 -10.53 4.91
N SER A 178 -11.87 -11.43 5.07
CA SER A 178 -11.81 -12.31 6.24
C SER A 178 -11.54 -11.55 7.53
N LEU A 179 -10.74 -10.48 7.48
CA LEU A 179 -10.45 -9.63 8.63
C LEU A 179 -11.65 -8.75 8.99
N ASP A 180 -12.32 -8.18 7.98
CA ASP A 180 -13.50 -7.32 8.18
C ASP A 180 -14.65 -8.08 8.88
N GLN A 181 -14.83 -9.37 8.59
CA GLN A 181 -15.86 -10.21 9.22
C GLN A 181 -15.55 -10.57 10.69
N ALA A 182 -14.30 -10.50 11.09
CA ALA A 182 -13.85 -10.77 12.46
C ALA A 182 -13.79 -9.50 13.33
N ALA A 183 -13.97 -8.32 12.72
CA ALA A 183 -13.65 -7.04 13.33
C ALA A 183 -14.84 -6.41 14.05
N ASP A 184 -14.99 -6.73 15.34
CA ASP A 184 -15.67 -5.84 16.31
C ASP A 184 -14.67 -5.18 17.30
N ASP A 185 -13.39 -5.60 17.35
CA ASP A 185 -12.38 -5.11 18.32
C ASP A 185 -10.91 -5.16 17.80
N ASP A 186 -9.98 -4.55 18.56
CA ASP A 186 -8.53 -4.46 18.31
C ASP A 186 -7.77 -5.82 18.38
N GLU A 187 -8.47 -6.94 18.61
CA GLU A 187 -7.92 -8.31 18.61
C GLU A 187 -8.13 -9.06 17.28
N THR A 188 -8.23 -8.33 16.17
CA THR A 188 -8.39 -8.93 14.85
C THR A 188 -7.19 -9.83 14.51
N ASP A 189 -7.44 -11.10 14.20
CA ASP A 189 -6.41 -12.06 13.82
C ASP A 189 -5.82 -11.73 12.44
N LEU A 190 -4.64 -11.09 12.42
CA LEU A 190 -3.94 -10.68 11.21
C LEU A 190 -3.27 -11.83 10.45
N LEU A 191 -3.31 -13.07 10.95
CA LEU A 191 -2.60 -14.21 10.34
C LEU A 191 -2.85 -14.39 8.84
N PRO A 192 -4.08 -14.24 8.30
CA PRO A 192 -4.30 -14.36 6.86
C PRO A 192 -3.52 -13.34 6.03
N MET A 193 -3.45 -12.09 6.52
CA MET A 193 -2.71 -11.01 5.83
C MET A 193 -1.19 -11.18 6.02
N ILE A 194 -0.74 -11.58 7.20
CA ILE A 194 0.67 -11.86 7.48
C ILE A 194 1.18 -12.96 6.55
N ALA A 195 0.49 -14.11 6.49
CA ALA A 195 0.89 -15.23 5.64
C ALA A 195 0.93 -14.86 4.15
N LEU A 196 -0.02 -14.03 3.70
CA LEU A 196 -0.05 -13.52 2.33
C LEU A 196 1.18 -12.63 2.04
N LEU A 197 1.49 -11.70 2.95
CA LEU A 197 2.62 -10.78 2.82
C LEU A 197 3.97 -11.50 2.90
N GLU A 198 4.12 -12.51 3.75
CA GLU A 198 5.29 -13.38 3.80
C GLU A 198 5.51 -14.07 2.45
N GLY A 199 4.44 -14.61 1.85
CA GLY A 199 4.52 -15.22 0.52
C GLY A 199 4.94 -14.22 -0.58
N TYR A 200 4.41 -12.99 -0.54
CA TYR A 200 4.85 -11.95 -1.48
C TYR A 200 6.31 -11.53 -1.25
N LEU A 201 6.73 -11.37 0.00
CA LEU A 201 8.10 -11.01 0.34
C LEU A 201 9.09 -12.11 -0.06
N GLN A 202 8.75 -13.38 0.20
CA GLN A 202 9.56 -14.52 -0.20
C GLN A 202 9.76 -14.53 -1.72
N ARG A 203 8.70 -14.35 -2.52
CA ARG A 203 8.81 -14.26 -3.98
C ARG A 203 9.70 -13.10 -4.43
N GLN A 204 9.52 -11.92 -3.82
CA GLN A 204 10.30 -10.73 -4.14
C GLN A 204 11.81 -10.96 -3.89
N LEU A 205 12.17 -11.55 -2.75
CA LEU A 205 13.57 -11.81 -2.40
C LEU A 205 14.16 -12.98 -3.20
N GLN A 206 13.37 -14.02 -3.48
CA GLN A 206 13.78 -15.17 -4.30
C GLN A 206 14.17 -14.73 -5.71
N ALA A 207 13.47 -13.75 -6.30
CA ALA A 207 13.80 -13.23 -7.62
C ALA A 207 15.25 -12.70 -7.72
N ILE A 208 15.80 -12.16 -6.62
CA ILE A 208 17.19 -11.71 -6.56
C ILE A 208 18.13 -12.91 -6.52
N LEU A 209 17.80 -13.91 -5.71
CA LEU A 209 18.61 -15.12 -5.60
C LEU A 209 18.68 -15.83 -6.95
N ASP A 210 17.56 -15.93 -7.65
CA ASP A 210 17.49 -16.51 -8.99
C ASP A 210 18.36 -15.71 -9.97
N ALA A 211 18.26 -14.38 -9.97
CA ALA A 211 19.08 -13.51 -10.82
C ALA A 211 20.59 -13.62 -10.51
N ALA A 212 20.97 -13.83 -9.24
CA ALA A 212 22.36 -13.95 -8.82
C ALA A 212 22.97 -15.35 -9.08
N THR A 213 22.12 -16.39 -9.15
CA THR A 213 22.54 -17.79 -9.29
C THR A 213 22.37 -18.34 -10.70
N GLN A 214 21.58 -17.69 -11.56
CA GLN A 214 21.56 -18.01 -12.98
C GLN A 214 22.94 -17.77 -13.61
N ALA A 215 23.66 -18.85 -13.89
CA ALA A 215 24.87 -18.81 -14.70
C ALA A 215 24.52 -18.25 -16.09
N GLY A 216 25.27 -17.26 -16.56
CA GLY A 216 25.11 -16.69 -17.90
C GLY A 216 25.17 -17.77 -18.99
N GLY A 217 24.01 -18.21 -19.45
CA GLY A 217 23.84 -19.23 -20.47
C GLY A 217 23.55 -18.60 -21.83
N SER A 218 24.56 -18.67 -22.70
CA SER A 218 24.60 -18.48 -24.17
C SER A 218 24.43 -17.07 -24.75
N ASP A 219 25.56 -16.42 -25.05
CA ASP A 219 25.96 -16.34 -26.47
C ASP A 219 27.51 -16.29 -26.60
N GLY A 220 28.09 -17.49 -26.72
CA GLY A 220 29.50 -17.66 -27.07
C GLY A 220 29.74 -17.30 -28.53
N LYS A 221 29.86 -16.00 -28.83
CA LYS A 221 30.64 -15.53 -29.98
C LYS A 221 31.98 -15.04 -29.47
N THR A 222 32.99 -15.86 -29.68
CA THR A 222 34.42 -15.61 -29.48
C THR A 222 34.81 -14.23 -30.02
N ARG A 223 34.93 -13.22 -29.15
CA ARG A 223 35.69 -12.01 -29.48
C ARG A 223 37.16 -12.31 -29.27
N LYS A 224 37.84 -12.72 -30.35
CA LYS A 224 39.30 -12.66 -30.40
C LYS A 224 39.70 -11.20 -30.29
N PHE A 225 40.44 -10.87 -29.23
CA PHE A 225 41.20 -9.62 -29.18
C PHE A 225 42.40 -9.79 -30.13
N HIS A 226 42.54 -8.87 -31.08
CA HIS A 226 43.77 -8.57 -31.80
C HIS A 226 44.24 -7.20 -31.33
#